data_AF-A0A5E4NN34-F1
#
_entry.id   AF-A0A5E4NN34-F1
#
_cell.length_a   1.000
_cell.length_b   1.000
_cell.length_c   1.000
_cell.angle_alpha   90.00
_cell.angle_beta   90.00
_cell.angle_gamma   90.00
#
_symmetry.space_group_name_H-M   'P 1'
#
loop_
_entity.id
_entity.type
_entity.pdbx_description
1 polymer ?
#
loop_
_entity_poly.entity_id
_entity_poly.type
_entity_poly.pdbx_seq_one_letter_code
_entity_poly.pdbx_strand_id
1 'polypeptide(L)'
;MEIEAMKCFVIAKNPGKNTKLTVYRSSLSLTENESGVVFLSWKYQRVCRNISREYKLVDLVGLFTDLVSDGKVAFCFRNPREELLVNADQPDDLNLFLIDLDVVISSRHLDISLDRHFNPEFSRFISVEHFDRTNLDAKHLSTVILENCVLSSMPIDIGNLPISYLSLSGCTINTQQREFWDWMSMDTISKTLIIFEMNSIGLNALPFEIFYLSKLQTLSVAKNNLVGRPS
;
A
#
# COMPACT_ATOMS: atom_id res chain seq x y z
N MET A 1 17.30 -20.66 -2.39
CA MET A 1 16.32 -20.47 -3.49
C MET A 1 15.87 -19.02 -3.49
N GLU A 2 15.74 -18.39 -4.65
CA GLU A 2 15.19 -17.03 -4.80
C GLU A 2 14.21 -17.03 -5.98
N ILE A 3 12.94 -16.75 -5.71
CA ILE A 3 11.90 -16.62 -6.75
C ILE A 3 11.82 -15.14 -7.14
N GLU A 4 11.66 -14.90 -8.44
CA GLU A 4 11.67 -13.55 -9.02
C GLU A 4 10.61 -12.65 -8.37
N ALA A 5 10.98 -11.38 -8.19
CA ALA A 5 10.19 -10.47 -7.39
C ALA A 5 9.04 -9.86 -8.22
N MET A 6 7.79 -10.13 -7.81
CA MET A 6 6.58 -9.61 -8.43
C MET A 6 6.26 -8.20 -7.94
N LYS A 7 6.03 -7.28 -8.88
CA LYS A 7 5.56 -5.93 -8.56
C LYS A 7 4.09 -5.95 -8.15
N CYS A 8 3.80 -5.33 -7.01
CA CYS A 8 2.46 -5.31 -6.44
C CYS A 8 2.24 -4.10 -5.53
N PHE A 9 1.01 -3.99 -5.03
CA PHE A 9 0.68 -3.24 -3.84
C PHE A 9 0.47 -4.21 -2.67
N VAL A 10 1.08 -3.91 -1.53
CA VAL A 10 0.87 -4.67 -0.29
C VAL A 10 0.09 -3.79 0.68
N ILE A 11 -1.03 -4.33 1.18
CA ILE A 11 -1.86 -3.71 2.19
C ILE A 11 -1.69 -4.52 3.47
N ALA A 12 -1.03 -3.93 4.46
CA ALA A 12 -0.78 -4.58 5.73
C ALA A 12 -1.78 -4.11 6.79
N LYS A 13 -2.37 -5.06 7.51
CA LYS A 13 -3.32 -4.83 8.60
C LYS A 13 -2.85 -5.56 9.85
N ASN A 14 -2.77 -4.83 10.96
CA ASN A 14 -2.53 -5.42 12.28
C ASN A 14 -3.84 -5.51 13.07
N PRO A 15 -4.42 -6.71 13.27
CA PRO A 15 -5.72 -6.86 13.94
C PRO A 15 -5.70 -6.55 15.45
N GLY A 16 -4.53 -6.32 16.08
CA GLY A 16 -4.40 -6.08 17.52
C GLY A 16 -4.23 -4.61 17.95
N LYS A 17 -4.15 -3.66 17.02
CA LYS A 17 -4.04 -2.21 17.30
C LYS A 17 -5.08 -1.49 16.45
N ASN A 18 -5.61 -0.34 16.90
CA ASN A 18 -6.51 0.55 16.13
C ASN A 18 -6.20 0.42 14.63
N THR A 19 -7.15 -0.15 13.88
CA THR A 19 -6.89 -0.83 12.60
C THR A 19 -6.21 0.07 11.59
N LYS A 20 -4.88 0.12 11.63
CA LYS A 20 -4.07 0.94 10.75
C LYS A 20 -3.82 0.14 9.49
N LEU A 21 -4.69 0.33 8.51
CA LEU A 21 -4.41 -0.12 7.15
C LEU A 21 -3.28 0.74 6.59
N THR A 22 -2.24 0.11 6.06
CA THR A 22 -1.17 0.80 5.34
C THR A 22 -0.95 0.14 3.99
N VAL A 23 -1.07 0.95 2.93
CA VAL A 23 -0.83 0.53 1.55
C VAL A 23 0.61 0.86 1.19
N TYR A 24 1.31 -0.04 0.50
CA TYR A 24 2.67 0.14 0.04
C TYR A 24 2.82 -0.31 -1.41
N ARG A 25 3.53 0.47 -2.21
CA ARG A 25 4.04 -0.01 -3.50
C ARG A 25 5.26 -0.89 -3.25
N SER A 26 5.27 -2.11 -3.76
CA SER A 26 6.23 -3.12 -3.31
C SER A 26 6.63 -4.10 -4.39
N SER A 27 7.71 -4.82 -4.11
CA SER A 27 8.10 -6.01 -4.83
C SER A 27 8.09 -7.19 -3.86
N LEU A 28 7.31 -8.23 -4.17
CA LEU A 28 7.11 -9.42 -3.37
C LEU A 28 7.94 -10.57 -3.92
N SER A 29 8.66 -11.27 -3.06
CA SER A 29 9.55 -12.37 -3.43
C SER A 29 9.54 -13.46 -2.37
N LEU A 30 9.83 -14.69 -2.76
CA LEU A 30 10.16 -15.77 -1.84
C LEU A 30 11.68 -15.93 -1.79
N THR A 31 12.23 -15.89 -0.59
CA THR A 31 13.68 -15.99 -0.35
C THR A 31 13.96 -17.08 0.67
N GLU A 32 15.12 -17.72 0.56
CA GLU A 32 15.57 -18.74 1.50
C GLU A 32 16.92 -18.34 2.06
N ASN A 33 17.08 -18.42 3.38
CA ASN A 33 18.34 -18.13 4.03
C ASN A 33 19.28 -19.34 4.04
N GLU A 34 20.52 -19.14 4.52
CA GLU A 34 21.55 -20.19 4.61
C GLU A 34 21.14 -21.39 5.50
N SER A 35 20.20 -21.17 6.42
CA SER A 35 19.65 -22.22 7.30
C SER A 35 18.48 -22.99 6.67
N GLY A 36 18.14 -22.71 5.41
CA GLY A 36 17.04 -23.34 4.69
C GLY A 36 15.64 -22.86 5.11
N VAL A 37 15.55 -21.74 5.84
CA VAL A 37 14.28 -21.13 6.24
C VAL A 37 13.78 -20.24 5.11
N VAL A 38 12.53 -20.46 4.70
CA VAL A 38 11.88 -19.70 3.63
C VAL A 38 11.11 -18.52 4.20
N PHE A 39 11.23 -17.38 3.55
CA PHE A 39 10.59 -16.13 3.88
C PHE A 39 9.76 -15.62 2.70
N LEU A 40 8.55 -15.16 3.01
CA LEU A 40 7.84 -14.21 2.16
C LEU A 40 8.39 -12.82 2.48
N SER A 41 9.06 -12.21 1.51
CA SER A 41 9.70 -10.92 1.67
C SER A 41 9.06 -9.92 0.73
N TRP A 42 8.69 -8.75 1.25
CA TRP A 42 8.29 -7.63 0.40
C TRP A 42 9.14 -6.41 0.68
N LYS A 43 9.59 -5.79 -0.40
CA LYS A 43 10.47 -4.62 -0.37
C LYS A 43 9.70 -3.43 -0.87
N TYR A 44 9.81 -2.31 -0.17
CA TYR A 44 9.30 -1.03 -0.61
C TYR A 44 10.36 0.04 -0.41
N GLN A 45 10.39 1.00 -1.33
CA GLN A 45 11.32 2.11 -1.26
C GLN A 45 10.63 3.29 -0.60
N ARG A 46 11.26 3.82 0.46
CA ARG A 46 11.00 5.18 0.91
C ARG A 46 12.08 6.11 0.41
N VAL A 47 11.75 7.39 0.23
CA VAL A 47 12.57 8.50 -0.31
C VAL A 47 14.11 8.37 -0.24
N CYS A 48 14.67 7.79 0.83
CA CYS A 48 16.11 7.52 0.97
C CYS A 48 16.48 6.13 1.53
N ARG A 49 15.54 5.18 1.69
CA ARG A 49 15.79 3.86 2.29
C ARG A 49 14.97 2.76 1.63
N ASN A 50 15.63 1.67 1.27
CA ASN A 50 14.97 0.42 0.96
C ASN A 50 14.57 -0.25 2.28
N ILE A 51 13.28 -0.49 2.45
CA ILE A 51 12.75 -1.21 3.61
C ILE A 51 12.31 -2.57 3.12
N SER A 52 12.78 -3.61 3.79
CA SER A 52 12.34 -4.99 3.60
C SER A 52 11.52 -5.41 4.80
N ARG A 53 10.40 -6.09 4.57
CA ARG A 53 9.70 -6.85 5.59
C ARG A 53 9.71 -8.31 5.19
N GLU A 54 9.93 -9.16 6.18
CA GLU A 54 10.11 -10.60 5.99
C GLU A 54 9.20 -11.34 6.96
N TYR A 55 8.50 -12.33 6.43
CA TYR A 55 7.61 -13.20 7.18
C TYR A 55 8.08 -14.62 6.95
N LYS A 56 8.34 -15.36 8.04
CA LYS A 56 8.69 -16.77 7.91
C LYS A 56 7.49 -17.51 7.35
N LEU A 57 7.71 -18.32 6.32
CA LEU A 57 6.61 -19.04 5.70
C LEU A 57 5.96 -20.06 6.65
N VAL A 58 6.72 -20.57 7.63
CA VAL A 58 6.19 -21.43 8.71
C VAL A 58 5.17 -20.72 9.63
N ASP A 59 5.16 -19.39 9.62
CA ASP A 59 4.19 -18.58 10.39
C ASP A 59 2.96 -18.21 9.54
N LEU A 60 2.90 -18.63 8.27
CA LEU A 60 1.71 -18.50 7.42
C LEU A 60 0.64 -19.47 7.92
N VAL A 61 -0.49 -18.94 8.36
CA VAL A 61 -1.60 -19.73 8.93
C VAL A 61 -2.86 -19.69 8.07
N GLY A 62 -2.88 -18.85 7.04
CA GLY A 62 -3.96 -18.79 6.06
C GLY A 62 -3.52 -18.12 4.77
N LEU A 63 -3.99 -18.67 3.65
CA LEU A 63 -3.81 -18.16 2.31
C LEU A 63 -5.20 -18.09 1.65
N PHE A 64 -5.54 -16.93 1.08
CA PHE A 64 -6.87 -16.63 0.55
C PHE A 64 -6.77 -16.29 -0.93
N THR A 65 -7.34 -17.16 -1.77
CA THR A 65 -7.14 -17.13 -3.22
C THR A 65 -8.40 -16.83 -4.02
N ASP A 66 -9.53 -16.53 -3.37
CA ASP A 66 -10.82 -16.29 -4.04
C ASP A 66 -10.80 -15.13 -5.05
N LEU A 67 -9.88 -14.18 -4.88
CA LEU A 67 -9.75 -12.99 -5.72
C LEU A 67 -8.53 -13.04 -6.66
N VAL A 68 -7.95 -14.21 -6.87
CA VAL A 68 -6.74 -14.35 -7.72
C VAL A 68 -7.04 -13.97 -9.17
N SER A 69 -8.25 -14.24 -9.67
CA SER A 69 -8.70 -13.78 -10.98
C SER A 69 -8.65 -12.26 -11.15
N ASP A 70 -8.77 -11.51 -10.04
CA ASP A 70 -8.70 -10.06 -10.01
C ASP A 70 -7.28 -9.55 -9.70
N GLY A 71 -6.27 -10.44 -9.73
CA GLY A 71 -4.89 -10.12 -9.39
C GLY A 71 -4.64 -9.96 -7.89
N LYS A 72 -5.49 -10.51 -7.02
CA LYS A 72 -5.40 -10.32 -5.57
C LYS A 72 -5.25 -11.62 -4.79
N VAL A 73 -4.45 -11.59 -3.73
CA VAL A 73 -4.31 -12.70 -2.76
C VAL A 73 -4.11 -12.14 -1.36
N ALA A 74 -4.64 -12.81 -0.33
CA ALA A 74 -4.35 -12.45 1.05
C ALA A 74 -3.56 -13.53 1.79
N PHE A 75 -2.62 -13.09 2.63
CA PHE A 75 -1.81 -13.90 3.53
C PHE A 75 -2.11 -13.53 4.97
N CYS A 76 -2.26 -14.54 5.83
CA CYS A 76 -2.42 -14.34 7.28
C CYS A 76 -1.24 -14.96 8.01
N PHE A 77 -0.49 -14.13 8.73
CA PHE A 77 0.64 -14.56 9.53
C PHE A 77 0.31 -14.52 11.02
N ARG A 78 0.78 -15.53 11.75
CA ARG A 78 0.66 -15.55 13.21
C ARG A 78 1.75 -14.73 13.90
N ASN A 79 2.92 -14.60 13.27
CA ASN A 79 4.07 -13.90 13.86
C ASN A 79 4.89 -13.13 12.79
N PRO A 80 4.93 -11.79 12.85
CA PRO A 80 4.01 -10.96 13.63
C PRO A 80 2.56 -11.21 13.21
N ARG A 81 1.59 -11.03 14.12
CA ARG A 81 0.16 -11.18 13.78
C ARG A 81 -0.25 -10.07 12.82
N GLU A 82 -0.30 -10.39 11.54
CA GLU A 82 -0.53 -9.44 10.45
C GLU A 82 -1.25 -10.12 9.28
N GLU A 83 -2.20 -9.41 8.70
CA GLU A 83 -2.91 -9.79 7.48
C GLU A 83 -2.34 -8.93 6.35
N LEU A 84 -1.87 -9.56 5.28
CA LEU A 84 -1.35 -8.89 4.09
C LEU A 84 -2.32 -9.17 2.94
N LEU A 85 -2.85 -8.13 2.30
CA LEU A 85 -3.41 -8.27 0.95
C LEU A 85 -2.37 -7.83 -0.06
N VAL A 86 -2.16 -8.65 -1.08
CA VAL A 86 -1.32 -8.34 -2.22
C VAL A 86 -2.22 -8.14 -3.43
N ASN A 87 -2.04 -7.02 -4.12
CA ASN A 87 -2.65 -6.73 -5.40
C ASN A 87 -1.54 -6.62 -6.44
N ALA A 88 -1.41 -7.61 -7.32
CA ALA A 88 -0.36 -7.65 -8.33
C ALA A 88 -0.65 -6.64 -9.46
N ASP A 89 0.41 -6.12 -10.07
CA ASP A 89 0.25 -5.26 -11.25
C ASP A 89 -0.30 -6.04 -12.44
N GLN A 90 0.08 -7.31 -12.57
CA GLN A 90 -0.36 -8.22 -13.62
C GLN A 90 -0.88 -9.50 -12.95
N PRO A 91 -2.13 -9.93 -13.21
CA PRO A 91 -2.68 -11.16 -12.63
C PRO A 91 -1.87 -12.42 -12.99
N ASP A 92 -1.25 -12.44 -14.17
CA ASP A 92 -0.43 -13.57 -14.61
C ASP A 92 0.83 -13.76 -13.74
N ASP A 93 1.47 -12.66 -13.33
CA ASP A 93 2.61 -12.70 -12.42
C ASP A 93 2.20 -13.26 -11.04
N LEU A 94 0.98 -12.94 -10.58
CA LEU A 94 0.45 -13.49 -9.34
C LEU A 94 0.22 -15.00 -9.45
N ASN A 95 -0.35 -15.46 -10.56
CA ASN A 95 -0.56 -16.89 -10.78
C ASN A 95 0.77 -17.65 -10.77
N LEU A 96 1.79 -17.14 -11.47
CA LEU A 96 3.13 -17.74 -11.46
C LEU A 96 3.73 -17.76 -10.05
N PHE A 97 3.62 -16.65 -9.32
CA PHE A 97 4.07 -16.56 -7.93
C PHE A 97 3.37 -17.58 -7.01
N LEU A 98 2.06 -17.79 -7.19
CA LEU A 98 1.30 -18.75 -6.38
C LEU A 98 1.62 -20.20 -6.72
N ILE A 99 1.93 -20.50 -7.98
CA ILE A 99 2.44 -21.83 -8.38
C ILE A 99 3.77 -22.11 -7.68
N ASP A 100 4.70 -21.16 -7.71
CA ASP A 100 5.99 -21.31 -7.04
C ASP A 100 5.82 -21.45 -5.53
N LEU A 101 4.92 -20.67 -4.93
CA LEU A 101 4.58 -20.77 -3.51
C LEU A 101 4.04 -22.16 -3.15
N ASP A 102 3.12 -22.72 -3.95
CA ASP A 102 2.54 -24.04 -3.72
C ASP A 102 3.59 -25.16 -3.75
N VAL A 103 4.53 -25.08 -4.69
CA VAL A 103 5.69 -26.00 -4.76
C VAL A 103 6.51 -25.94 -3.47
N VAL A 104 6.74 -24.74 -2.94
CA VAL A 104 7.49 -24.55 -1.69
C VAL A 104 6.71 -25.07 -0.47
N ILE A 105 5.42 -24.78 -0.38
CA ILE A 105 4.55 -25.26 0.69
C ILE A 105 4.53 -26.79 0.72
N SER A 106 4.30 -27.39 -0.45
CA SER A 106 4.21 -28.83 -0.64
C SER A 106 5.51 -29.55 -0.31
N SER A 107 6.65 -29.02 -0.80
CA SER A 107 7.99 -29.60 -0.54
C SER A 107 8.44 -29.49 0.92
N ARG A 108 7.87 -28.56 1.69
CA ARG A 108 8.21 -28.33 3.10
C ARG A 108 7.18 -28.87 4.08
N HIS A 109 6.12 -29.51 3.59
CA HIS A 109 5.03 -30.06 4.39
C HIS A 109 4.42 -29.04 5.36
N LEU A 110 4.26 -27.79 4.91
CA LEU A 110 3.64 -26.75 5.73
C LEU A 110 2.13 -26.97 5.78
N ASP A 111 1.58 -27.11 6.99
CA ASP A 111 0.14 -27.26 7.22
C ASP A 111 -0.54 -25.90 7.16
N ILE A 112 -0.87 -25.47 5.93
CA ILE A 112 -1.53 -24.18 5.67
C ILE A 112 -3.00 -24.45 5.39
N SER A 113 -3.86 -23.86 6.23
CA SER A 113 -5.30 -23.87 6.02
C SER A 113 -5.66 -22.89 4.91
N LEU A 114 -5.92 -23.42 3.72
CA LEU A 114 -6.73 -22.72 2.72
C LEU A 114 -8.15 -22.57 3.34
N ASP A 115 -8.80 -21.41 3.18
CA ASP A 115 -10.18 -21.12 3.61
C ASP A 115 -10.50 -20.95 5.11
N ARG A 116 -9.91 -19.95 5.77
CA ARG A 116 -10.49 -19.40 7.02
C ARG A 116 -11.13 -18.03 6.83
N HIS A 117 -12.37 -17.98 6.33
CA HIS A 117 -13.29 -16.84 6.44
C HIS A 117 -12.64 -15.43 6.42
N PHE A 118 -11.69 -15.19 5.51
CA PHE A 118 -11.27 -13.82 5.25
C PHE A 118 -12.37 -13.22 4.43
N ASN A 119 -13.11 -12.29 5.02
CA ASN A 119 -14.08 -11.53 4.28
C ASN A 119 -13.34 -10.31 3.68
N PRO A 120 -12.99 -10.32 2.38
CA PRO A 120 -12.38 -9.17 1.74
C PRO A 120 -13.27 -7.92 1.78
N GLU A 121 -14.60 -8.07 1.97
CA GLU A 121 -15.53 -6.95 2.16
C GLU A 121 -15.34 -6.24 3.50
N PHE A 122 -14.82 -6.90 4.54
CA PHE A 122 -14.52 -6.26 5.84
C PHE A 122 -13.36 -5.26 5.75
N SER A 123 -12.65 -5.25 4.63
CA SER A 123 -11.55 -4.33 4.35
C SER A 123 -11.61 -3.91 2.89
N ARG A 124 -12.82 -3.68 2.34
CA ARG A 124 -13.05 -3.41 0.92
C ARG A 124 -11.91 -2.63 0.29
N PHE A 125 -11.19 -3.33 -0.55
CA PHE A 125 -9.84 -2.92 -0.89
C PHE A 125 -9.90 -1.95 -2.06
N ILE A 126 -9.31 -0.78 -1.84
CA ILE A 126 -9.15 0.24 -2.86
C ILE A 126 -8.00 -0.24 -3.76
N SER A 127 -8.32 -0.71 -4.96
CA SER A 127 -7.37 -0.56 -6.05
C SER A 127 -7.17 0.94 -6.24
N VAL A 128 -5.93 1.43 -6.15
CA VAL A 128 -5.63 2.87 -6.36
C VAL A 128 -6.08 3.31 -7.76
N GLU A 129 -6.18 2.38 -8.70
CA GLU A 129 -6.64 2.65 -10.06
C GLU A 129 -8.14 2.97 -10.11
N HIS A 130 -8.99 2.30 -9.32
CA HIS A 130 -10.45 2.51 -9.30
C HIS A 130 -10.93 2.57 -7.84
N PHE A 131 -10.92 3.77 -7.29
CA PHE A 131 -11.39 4.04 -5.93
C PHE A 131 -12.93 4.04 -5.92
N ASP A 132 -13.56 2.91 -5.57
CA ASP A 132 -15.02 2.81 -5.45
C ASP A 132 -15.45 2.87 -3.97
N ARG A 133 -16.25 3.87 -3.60
CA ARG A 133 -16.76 4.13 -2.24
C ARG A 133 -17.80 3.13 -1.72
N THR A 134 -18.50 2.39 -2.59
CA THR A 134 -19.78 1.70 -2.26
C THR A 134 -19.77 0.58 -1.22
N ASN A 135 -18.64 -0.05 -0.92
CA ASN A 135 -18.52 -1.08 0.10
C ASN A 135 -17.27 -0.89 0.99
N LEU A 136 -16.57 0.26 0.94
CA LEU A 136 -15.49 0.57 1.90
C LEU A 136 -16.02 0.96 3.28
N ASP A 137 -15.86 0.07 4.28
CA ASP A 137 -15.85 0.49 5.69
C ASP A 137 -14.50 1.14 6.05
N ALA A 138 -14.16 2.22 5.33
CA ALA A 138 -12.88 2.93 5.44
C ALA A 138 -12.76 3.80 6.69
N LYS A 139 -13.67 3.67 7.65
CA LYS A 139 -13.70 4.47 8.89
C LYS A 139 -12.41 4.35 9.71
N HIS A 140 -11.62 3.30 9.46
CA HIS A 140 -10.37 3.03 10.17
C HIS A 140 -9.10 3.33 9.34
N LEU A 141 -9.22 3.66 8.05
CA LEU A 141 -8.06 3.94 7.20
C LEU A 141 -7.46 5.30 7.57
N SER A 142 -6.36 5.26 8.34
CA SER A 142 -5.68 6.45 8.85
C SER A 142 -4.36 6.75 8.14
N THR A 143 -3.79 5.81 7.38
CA THR A 143 -2.46 5.98 6.77
C THR A 143 -2.42 5.41 5.36
N VAL A 144 -2.01 6.25 4.42
CA VAL A 144 -1.86 5.88 3.02
C VAL A 144 -0.44 6.25 2.57
N ILE A 145 0.29 5.30 2.00
CA ILE A 145 1.68 5.49 1.54
C ILE A 145 1.75 5.10 0.06
N LEU A 146 1.65 6.10 -0.81
CA LEU A 146 1.82 5.95 -2.25
C LEU A 146 3.17 6.57 -2.61
N GLU A 147 4.27 5.85 -2.38
CA GLU A 147 5.60 6.35 -2.71
C GLU A 147 6.10 5.70 -4.00
N ASN A 148 6.84 6.46 -4.82
CA ASN A 148 7.44 6.01 -6.09
C ASN A 148 6.43 5.40 -7.09
N CYS A 149 5.21 5.93 -7.12
CA CYS A 149 4.16 5.53 -8.07
C CYS A 149 4.14 6.47 -9.29
N VAL A 150 3.64 5.97 -10.42
CA VAL A 150 3.25 6.83 -11.54
C VAL A 150 1.76 7.11 -11.37
N LEU A 151 1.42 8.36 -11.04
CA LEU A 151 0.03 8.77 -10.78
C LEU A 151 -0.40 9.77 -11.83
N SER A 152 -1.18 9.32 -12.81
CA SER A 152 -1.76 10.18 -13.84
C SER A 152 -2.86 11.09 -13.27
N SER A 153 -3.57 10.62 -12.24
CA SER A 153 -4.62 11.35 -11.54
C SER A 153 -4.74 10.83 -10.11
N MET A 154 -5.20 11.69 -9.19
CA MET A 154 -5.62 11.25 -7.87
C MET A 154 -7.14 11.08 -7.85
N PRO A 155 -7.68 9.94 -7.41
CA PRO A 155 -9.13 9.78 -7.30
C PRO A 155 -9.69 10.82 -6.32
N ILE A 156 -10.69 11.61 -6.76
CA ILE A 156 -11.35 12.61 -5.91
C ILE A 156 -11.89 11.99 -4.61
N ASP A 157 -12.18 10.69 -4.66
CA ASP A 157 -12.75 9.91 -3.57
C ASP A 157 -11.82 9.71 -2.37
N ILE A 158 -10.50 9.86 -2.55
CA ILE A 158 -9.56 9.85 -1.43
C ILE A 158 -9.86 10.98 -0.42
N GLY A 159 -10.45 12.09 -0.89
CA GLY A 159 -10.77 13.23 -0.04
C GLY A 159 -11.90 12.96 0.98
N ASN A 160 -12.66 11.89 0.79
CA ASN A 160 -13.71 11.48 1.74
C ASN A 160 -13.22 10.46 2.77
N LEU A 161 -11.92 10.11 2.76
CA LEU A 161 -11.36 9.20 3.75
C LEU A 161 -10.87 9.92 5.00
N PRO A 162 -10.99 9.31 6.19
CA PRO A 162 -10.48 9.86 7.44
C PRO A 162 -8.96 9.65 7.60
N ILE A 163 -8.18 9.88 6.53
CA ILE A 163 -6.73 9.71 6.53
C ILE A 163 -6.09 10.79 7.39
N SER A 164 -5.17 10.39 8.28
CA SER A 164 -4.34 11.30 9.07
C SER A 164 -2.89 11.38 8.60
N TYR A 165 -2.42 10.39 7.84
CA TYR A 165 -1.11 10.36 7.22
C TYR A 165 -1.20 10.00 5.73
N LEU A 166 -0.69 10.85 4.86
CA LEU A 166 -0.56 10.57 3.43
C LEU A 166 0.89 10.83 2.98
N SER A 167 1.47 9.88 2.25
CA SER A 167 2.73 10.12 1.52
C SER A 167 2.52 9.85 0.03
N LEU A 168 2.94 10.82 -0.79
CA LEU A 168 3.02 10.77 -2.24
C LEU A 168 4.48 10.80 -2.72
N SER A 169 5.43 10.62 -1.82
CA SER A 169 6.83 10.95 -2.08
C SER A 169 7.45 10.11 -3.20
N GLY A 170 8.21 10.75 -4.09
CA GLY A 170 8.85 10.11 -5.25
C GLY A 170 7.88 9.75 -6.38
N CYS A 171 6.59 10.08 -6.26
CA CYS A 171 5.64 9.84 -7.34
C CYS A 171 5.89 10.76 -8.53
N THR A 172 5.68 10.22 -9.72
CA THR A 172 5.60 11.01 -10.95
C THR A 172 4.15 11.47 -11.11
N ILE A 173 3.92 12.75 -10.86
CA ILE A 173 2.60 13.40 -10.86
C ILE A 173 2.63 14.57 -11.85
N ASN A 174 1.53 14.81 -12.57
CA ASN A 174 1.37 16.06 -13.31
C ASN A 174 1.04 17.21 -12.35
N THR A 175 2.07 17.77 -11.71
CA THR A 175 1.92 18.78 -10.65
C THR A 175 1.29 20.09 -11.11
N GLN A 176 1.23 20.34 -12.43
CA GLN A 176 0.63 21.54 -13.02
C GLN A 176 -0.89 21.42 -13.23
N GLN A 177 -1.45 20.21 -13.18
CA GLN A 177 -2.87 20.00 -13.32
C GLN A 177 -3.57 20.27 -12.00
N ARG A 178 -4.31 21.38 -11.94
CA ARG A 178 -5.00 21.82 -10.72
C ARG A 178 -5.96 20.76 -10.18
N GLU A 179 -6.68 20.10 -11.08
CA GLU A 179 -7.67 19.05 -10.79
C GLU A 179 -7.06 17.84 -10.05
N PHE A 180 -5.75 17.61 -10.16
CA PHE A 180 -5.08 16.55 -9.41
C PHE A 180 -5.22 16.74 -7.89
N TRP A 181 -5.36 17.99 -7.44
CA TRP A 181 -5.32 18.40 -6.04
C TRP A 181 -6.70 18.62 -5.41
N ASP A 182 -7.79 18.52 -6.20
CA ASP A 182 -9.15 18.85 -5.77
C ASP A 182 -9.62 18.05 -4.54
N TRP A 183 -9.10 16.83 -4.37
CA TRP A 183 -9.42 15.97 -3.23
C TRP A 183 -9.06 16.60 -1.88
N MET A 184 -8.05 17.48 -1.82
CA MET A 184 -7.67 18.18 -0.59
C MET A 184 -8.77 19.12 -0.07
N SER A 185 -9.68 19.52 -0.96
CA SER A 185 -10.80 20.41 -0.64
C SER A 185 -12.03 19.66 -0.07
N MET A 186 -11.97 18.33 0.01
CA MET A 186 -13.09 17.52 0.51
C MET A 186 -13.22 17.59 2.03
N ASP A 187 -14.46 17.54 2.52
CA ASP A 187 -14.82 17.83 3.92
C ASP A 187 -14.13 16.92 4.94
N THR A 188 -13.93 15.64 4.58
CA THR A 188 -13.31 14.67 5.50
C THR A 188 -11.80 14.90 5.59
N ILE A 189 -11.08 14.79 4.48
CA ILE A 189 -9.61 14.86 4.51
C ILE A 189 -9.09 16.22 4.97
N SER A 190 -9.80 17.31 4.64
CA SER A 190 -9.50 18.66 5.10
C SER A 190 -9.52 18.78 6.64
N LYS A 191 -10.25 17.91 7.33
CA LYS A 191 -10.38 17.87 8.79
C LYS A 191 -9.66 16.69 9.45
N THR A 192 -9.04 15.79 8.69
CA THR A 192 -8.37 14.61 9.26
C THR A 192 -6.90 14.54 8.95
N LEU A 193 -6.42 15.10 7.83
CA LEU A 193 -5.02 14.96 7.42
C LEU A 193 -4.09 15.77 8.32
N ILE A 194 -3.17 15.07 9.00
CA ILE A 194 -2.22 15.67 9.96
C ILE A 194 -0.82 15.74 9.36
N ILE A 195 -0.42 14.69 8.65
CA ILE A 195 0.91 14.58 8.05
C ILE A 195 0.75 14.34 6.55
N PHE A 196 1.38 15.19 5.74
CA PHE A 196 1.41 15.07 4.30
C PHE A 196 2.84 15.15 3.77
N GLU A 197 3.31 14.08 3.13
CA GLU A 197 4.63 14.00 2.53
C GLU A 197 4.53 13.99 1.00
N MET A 198 5.18 14.96 0.36
CA MET A 198 5.23 15.17 -1.09
C MET A 198 6.68 15.38 -1.53
N ASN A 199 7.60 14.58 -1.03
CA ASN A 199 9.02 14.75 -1.33
C ASN A 199 9.32 14.28 -2.76
N SER A 200 10.21 14.97 -3.48
CA SER A 200 10.68 14.53 -4.81
C SER A 200 9.56 14.25 -5.83
N ILE A 201 8.47 15.01 -5.84
CA ILE A 201 7.37 14.82 -6.82
C ILE A 201 7.41 15.85 -7.97
N GLY A 202 8.41 16.72 -8.00
CA GLY A 202 8.56 17.75 -9.04
C GLY A 202 7.65 18.97 -8.87
N LEU A 203 7.28 19.33 -7.64
CA LEU A 203 6.53 20.57 -7.38
C LEU A 203 7.38 21.80 -7.76
N ASN A 204 6.83 22.70 -8.58
CA ASN A 204 7.39 24.03 -8.83
C ASN A 204 6.79 25.10 -7.91
N ALA A 205 5.58 24.84 -7.41
CA ALA A 205 4.88 25.63 -6.41
C ALA A 205 4.03 24.69 -5.52
N LEU A 206 3.64 25.15 -4.34
CA LEU A 206 2.67 24.43 -3.52
C LEU A 206 1.27 24.54 -4.14
N PRO A 207 0.50 23.44 -4.26
CA PRO A 207 -0.88 23.51 -4.68
C PRO A 207 -1.70 24.35 -3.69
N PHE A 208 -2.56 25.21 -4.23
CA PHE A 208 -3.38 26.13 -3.43
C PHE A 208 -4.30 25.36 -2.47
N GLU A 209 -4.72 24.18 -2.87
CA GLU A 209 -5.67 23.34 -2.16
C GLU A 209 -5.12 22.85 -0.80
N ILE A 210 -3.81 22.97 -0.54
CA ILE A 210 -3.21 22.75 0.78
C ILE A 210 -3.85 23.63 1.86
N PHE A 211 -4.30 24.84 1.51
CA PHE A 211 -4.96 25.74 2.46
C PHE A 211 -6.27 25.18 3.04
N TYR A 212 -6.90 24.21 2.37
CA TYR A 212 -8.10 23.56 2.88
C TYR A 212 -7.79 22.53 3.97
N LEU A 213 -6.55 22.06 4.09
CA LEU A 213 -6.15 21.04 5.05
C LEU A 213 -5.99 21.61 6.48
N SER A 214 -7.11 21.94 7.12
CA SER A 214 -7.20 22.64 8.42
C SER A 214 -6.53 21.94 9.60
N LYS A 215 -6.29 20.62 9.52
CA LYS A 215 -5.59 19.83 10.56
C LYS A 215 -4.14 19.51 10.21
N LEU A 216 -3.62 19.98 9.08
CA LEU A 216 -2.26 19.68 8.65
C LEU A 216 -1.26 20.30 9.63
N GLN A 217 -0.47 19.46 10.29
CA GLN A 217 0.56 19.86 11.23
C GLN A 217 1.97 19.69 10.65
N THR A 218 2.15 18.71 9.76
CA THR A 218 3.43 18.43 9.12
C THR A 218 3.26 18.32 7.62
N LEU A 219 3.93 19.22 6.91
CA LEU A 219 4.04 19.20 5.45
C LEU A 219 5.51 19.00 5.08
N SER A 220 5.82 17.91 4.38
CA SER A 220 7.18 17.64 3.88
C SER A 220 7.19 17.74 2.36
N VAL A 221 7.98 18.68 1.83
CA VAL A 221 8.09 18.96 0.39
C VAL A 221 9.56 19.00 -0.05
N ALA A 222 10.40 18.22 0.62
CA ALA A 222 11.82 18.18 0.34
C ALA A 222 12.10 17.71 -1.09
N LYS A 223 13.23 18.17 -1.66
CA LYS A 223 13.71 17.76 -2.99
C LYS A 223 12.70 18.04 -4.13
N ASN A 224 11.91 19.09 -3.99
CA ASN A 224 11.11 19.66 -5.08
C ASN A 224 11.80 20.89 -5.68
N ASN A 225 11.26 21.40 -6.79
CA ASN A 225 11.75 22.56 -7.51
C ASN A 225 11.02 23.85 -7.10
N LEU A 226 10.68 23.98 -5.81
CA LEU A 226 9.89 25.09 -5.30
C LEU A 226 10.66 26.41 -5.49
N VAL A 227 10.17 27.26 -6.38
CA VAL A 227 10.72 28.60 -6.54
C VAL A 227 10.05 29.49 -5.50
N GLY A 228 10.77 29.81 -4.44
CA GLY A 228 10.29 30.77 -3.44
C GLY A 228 10.06 32.12 -4.11
N ARG A 229 8.80 32.51 -4.34
CA ARG A 229 8.49 33.93 -4.50
C ARG A 229 8.50 34.53 -3.09
N PRO A 230 9.37 35.51 -2.80
CA PRO A 230 9.22 36.29 -1.58
C PRO A 230 7.88 37.02 -1.67
N SER A 231 7.03 36.82 -0.67
CA SER A 231 5.92 37.71 -0.35
C SER A 231 6.45 39.00 0.26
#